data_AF-A0AA45Z1N6-F1
#
_entry.id   AF-A0AA45Z1N6-F1
#
_cell.length_a   1.000
_cell.length_b   1.000
_cell.length_c   1.000
_cell.angle_alpha   90.00
_cell.angle_beta   90.00
_cell.angle_gamma   90.00
#
_symmetry.space_group_name_H-M   'P 1'
#
loop_
_entity.id
_entity.type
_entity.pdbx_description
1 polymer ?
#
loop_
_entity_poly.entity_id
_entity_poly.type
_entity_poly.pdbx_seq_one_letter_code
_entity_poly.pdbx_strand_id
1 'polypeptide(L)'
;MSVDKAFREMIRNEIEVQLKPLRDVVSRLESGTADLDALRSVAERLAPLAQVVGPLFGANAPAAGKPGRRPVGRPAGRPSVSAPVAAAGGKRRGRKPAVVEGGARECAIMGCGKPSRTKGYCAAHYQKLRMLEKTNRRPSAWSDYANPNSVEDIKLPRGRAASKALAEAAQKNA
;
A
#
# COMPACT_ATOMS: atom_id res chain seq x y z
N MET A 1 38.24 -38.02 7.52
CA MET A 1 36.95 -37.29 7.47
C MET A 1 37.05 -36.25 6.36
N SER A 2 36.08 -36.16 5.46
CA SER A 2 36.11 -35.21 4.32
C SER A 2 35.81 -33.78 4.80
N VAL A 3 36.63 -32.82 4.36
CA VAL A 3 36.50 -31.38 4.68
C VAL A 3 35.13 -30.84 4.27
N ASP A 4 34.58 -31.30 3.14
CA ASP A 4 33.24 -30.92 2.66
C ASP A 4 32.11 -31.36 3.58
N LYS A 5 32.31 -32.46 4.32
CA LYS A 5 31.33 -32.91 5.31
C LYS A 5 31.34 -31.99 6.53
N ALA A 6 32.54 -31.67 7.04
CA ALA A 6 32.70 -30.77 8.18
C ALA A 6 32.16 -29.36 7.86
N PHE A 7 32.41 -28.85 6.66
CA PHE A 7 31.90 -27.55 6.23
C PHE A 7 30.36 -27.52 6.13
N ARG A 8 29.75 -28.60 5.59
CA ARG A 8 28.28 -28.73 5.55
C ARG A 8 27.64 -28.80 6.93
N GLU A 9 28.26 -29.51 7.86
CA GLU A 9 27.79 -29.59 9.24
C GLU A 9 27.92 -28.23 9.94
N MET A 10 29.02 -27.52 9.74
CA MET A 10 29.22 -26.16 10.26
C MET A 10 28.14 -25.20 9.74
N ILE A 11 27.89 -25.18 8.43
CA ILE A 11 26.85 -24.34 7.83
C ILE A 11 25.47 -24.69 8.40
N ARG A 12 25.16 -25.99 8.55
CA ARG A 12 23.87 -26.41 9.10
C ARG A 12 23.69 -25.91 10.53
N ASN A 13 24.71 -26.05 11.37
CA ASN A 13 24.68 -25.58 12.74
C ASN A 13 24.50 -24.06 12.81
N GLU A 14 25.22 -23.30 11.97
CA GLU A 14 25.06 -21.84 11.92
C GLU A 14 23.65 -21.44 11.47
N ILE A 15 23.12 -22.07 10.42
CA ILE A 15 21.75 -21.83 9.95
C ILE A 15 20.74 -22.15 11.05
N GLU A 16 20.90 -23.24 11.79
CA GLU A 16 20.01 -23.60 12.89
C GLU A 16 20.03 -22.57 14.02
N VAL A 17 21.21 -22.05 14.36
CA VAL A 17 21.38 -20.98 15.35
C VAL A 17 20.66 -19.72 14.90
N GLN A 18 20.83 -19.31 13.63
CA GLN A 18 20.20 -18.13 13.05
C GLN A 18 18.68 -18.27 12.92
N LEU A 19 18.16 -19.48 12.67
CA LEU A 19 16.73 -19.73 12.52
C LEU A 19 15.98 -19.92 13.85
N LYS A 20 16.68 -20.20 14.96
CA LYS A 20 16.08 -20.38 16.28
C LYS A 20 15.15 -19.24 16.72
N PRO A 21 15.56 -17.96 16.72
CA PRO A 21 14.68 -16.86 17.13
C PRO A 21 13.42 -16.73 16.27
N LEU A 22 13.51 -17.03 14.97
CA LEU A 22 12.34 -17.00 14.08
C LEU A 22 11.34 -18.11 14.44
N ARG A 23 11.84 -19.32 14.74
CA ARG A 23 11.01 -20.45 15.19
C ARG A 23 10.33 -20.14 16.52
N ASP A 24 11.04 -19.51 17.46
CA ASP A 24 10.48 -19.11 18.75
C ASP A 24 9.34 -18.07 18.58
N VAL A 25 9.49 -17.11 17.66
CA VAL A 25 8.42 -16.14 17.35
C VAL A 25 7.20 -16.82 16.75
N VAL A 26 7.39 -17.75 15.81
CA VAL A 26 6.28 -18.51 15.21
C VAL A 26 5.54 -19.31 16.29
N SER A 27 6.25 -20.00 17.18
CA SER A 27 5.64 -20.75 18.28
C SER A 27 4.82 -19.86 19.22
N ARG A 28 5.28 -18.65 19.53
CA ARG A 28 4.51 -17.67 20.35
C ARG A 28 3.25 -17.17 19.65
N LEU A 29 3.30 -17.01 18.32
CA LEU A 29 2.12 -16.64 17.54
C LEU A 29 1.11 -17.79 17.51
N GLU A 30 1.57 -19.03 17.33
CA GLU A 30 0.73 -20.22 17.35
C GLU A 30 0.03 -20.40 18.71
N SER A 31 0.76 -20.24 19.82
CA SER A 31 0.16 -20.28 21.17
C SER A 31 -0.88 -19.17 21.35
N GLY A 32 -0.58 -17.95 20.91
CA GLY A 32 -1.53 -16.85 20.96
C GLY A 32 -2.79 -17.09 20.13
N THR A 33 -2.67 -17.75 18.97
CA THR A 33 -3.86 -18.14 18.19
C THR A 33 -4.70 -19.21 18.89
N ALA A 34 -4.07 -20.19 19.55
CA ALA A 34 -4.78 -21.18 20.34
C ALA A 34 -5.54 -20.55 21.53
N ASP A 35 -4.94 -19.55 22.20
CA ASP A 35 -5.60 -18.81 23.28
C ASP A 35 -6.83 -18.03 22.77
N LEU A 36 -6.73 -17.41 21.59
CA LEU A 36 -7.87 -16.72 20.97
C LEU A 36 -9.01 -17.70 20.60
N ASP A 37 -8.68 -18.89 20.12
CA ASP A 37 -9.67 -19.93 19.83
C ASP A 37 -10.32 -20.46 21.12
N ALA A 38 -9.56 -20.59 22.21
CA ALA A 38 -10.11 -20.94 23.51
C ALA A 38 -11.11 -19.86 24.00
N LEU A 39 -10.73 -18.58 23.93
CA LEU A 39 -11.62 -17.46 24.27
C LEU A 39 -12.88 -17.44 23.39
N ARG A 40 -12.73 -17.70 22.09
CA ARG A 40 -13.87 -17.82 21.17
C ARG A 40 -14.80 -18.95 21.58
N SER A 41 -14.27 -20.12 21.92
CA SER A 41 -15.09 -21.27 22.36
C SER A 41 -15.86 -20.96 23.65
N VAL A 42 -15.25 -20.23 24.58
CA VAL A 42 -15.92 -19.76 25.80
C VAL A 42 -17.01 -18.76 25.45
N ALA A 43 -16.75 -17.82 24.55
CA ALA A 43 -17.74 -16.86 24.09
C ALA A 43 -18.93 -17.55 23.40
N GLU A 44 -18.69 -18.58 22.57
CA GLU A 44 -19.74 -19.37 21.92
C GLU A 44 -20.60 -20.14 22.93
N ARG A 45 -19.99 -20.67 24.01
CA ARG A 45 -20.72 -21.31 25.12
C ARG A 45 -21.56 -20.32 25.93
N LEU A 46 -21.09 -19.09 26.09
CA LEU A 46 -21.79 -18.04 26.84
C LEU A 46 -22.81 -17.27 25.98
N ALA A 47 -22.75 -17.37 24.65
CA ALA A 47 -23.64 -16.69 23.71
C ALA A 47 -25.15 -16.89 23.98
N PRO A 48 -25.68 -18.11 24.25
CA PRO A 48 -27.11 -18.27 24.53
C PRO A 48 -27.52 -17.62 25.85
N LEU A 49 -26.67 -17.66 26.88
CA LEU A 49 -26.91 -16.98 28.16
C LEU A 49 -26.95 -15.46 27.97
N ALA A 50 -26.04 -14.92 27.13
CA ALA A 50 -26.02 -13.50 26.80
C ALA A 50 -27.28 -13.04 26.06
N GLN A 51 -27.93 -13.89 25.26
CA GLN A 51 -29.20 -13.53 24.59
C GLN A 51 -30.38 -13.44 25.57
N VAL A 52 -30.39 -14.29 26.59
CA VAL A 52 -31.45 -14.32 27.61
C VAL A 52 -31.26 -13.22 28.65
N VAL A 53 -30.02 -13.02 29.09
CA VAL A 53 -29.68 -12.14 30.21
C VAL A 53 -29.26 -10.74 29.74
N GLY A 54 -28.77 -10.60 28.51
CA GLY A 54 -28.32 -9.32 27.93
C GLY A 54 -29.33 -8.18 28.01
N PRO A 55 -30.63 -8.40 27.70
CA PRO A 55 -31.66 -7.35 27.83
C PRO A 55 -31.82 -6.81 29.27
N LEU A 56 -31.53 -7.61 30.31
CA LEU A 56 -31.60 -7.19 31.71
C LEU A 56 -30.45 -6.25 32.11
N PHE A 57 -29.31 -6.34 31.41
CA PHE A 57 -28.12 -5.50 31.66
C PHE A 57 -27.93 -4.40 30.60
N GLY A 58 -28.96 -4.11 29.79
CA GLY A 58 -28.88 -3.11 28.72
C GLY A 58 -27.97 -3.48 27.54
N ALA A 59 -27.53 -4.74 27.47
CA ALA A 59 -26.71 -5.27 26.39
C ALA A 59 -27.62 -5.96 25.35
N ASN A 60 -28.10 -5.21 24.36
CA ASN A 60 -28.81 -5.79 23.23
C ASN A 60 -27.78 -6.30 22.21
N ALA A 61 -27.61 -7.62 22.10
CA ALA A 61 -26.73 -8.21 21.09
C ALA A 61 -27.27 -7.87 19.69
N PRO A 62 -26.48 -7.26 18.78
CA PRO A 62 -26.96 -7.03 17.43
C PRO A 62 -27.24 -8.39 16.79
N ALA A 63 -28.48 -8.59 16.37
CA ALA A 63 -28.88 -9.77 15.60
C ALA A 63 -27.85 -10.03 14.50
N ALA A 64 -27.37 -11.28 14.42
CA ALA A 64 -26.38 -11.72 13.45
C ALA A 64 -26.90 -11.49 12.02
N GLY A 65 -26.67 -10.29 11.50
CA GLY A 65 -26.86 -9.98 10.09
C GLY A 65 -25.92 -10.85 9.27
N LYS A 66 -26.44 -11.44 8.19
CA LYS A 66 -25.69 -12.23 7.20
C LYS A 66 -24.33 -11.57 6.90
N PRO A 67 -23.24 -12.33 6.68
CA PRO A 67 -21.92 -11.78 6.43
C PRO A 67 -21.87 -11.10 5.06
N GLY A 68 -22.36 -9.87 4.98
CA GLY A 68 -22.04 -8.96 3.90
C GLY A 68 -20.54 -8.68 3.99
N ARG A 69 -19.79 -9.00 2.93
CA ARG A 69 -18.37 -8.66 2.81
C ARG A 69 -18.21 -7.14 2.96
N ARG A 70 -17.95 -6.67 4.19
CA ARG A 70 -17.56 -5.28 4.43
C ARG A 70 -16.17 -5.10 3.84
N PRO A 71 -15.96 -4.15 2.91
CA PRO A 71 -14.61 -3.83 2.46
C PRO A 71 -13.83 -3.30 3.67
N VAL A 72 -12.79 -4.05 4.04
CA VAL A 72 -11.81 -3.63 5.05
C VAL A 72 -11.19 -2.31 4.58
N GLY A 73 -11.33 -1.27 5.41
CA GLY A 73 -10.59 -0.01 5.25
C GLY A 73 -11.38 1.30 5.25
N ARG A 74 -12.71 1.29 5.44
CA ARG A 74 -13.46 2.56 5.57
C ARG A 74 -14.16 2.62 6.94
N PRO A 75 -13.70 3.47 7.89
CA PRO A 75 -14.43 3.66 9.13
C PRO A 75 -15.83 4.18 8.82
N ALA A 76 -16.81 3.74 9.61
CA ALA A 76 -18.20 4.19 9.49
C ALA A 76 -18.21 5.73 9.56
N GLY A 77 -18.69 6.38 8.50
CA GLY A 77 -18.83 7.81 8.47
C GLY A 77 -19.74 8.25 9.62
N ARG A 78 -19.33 9.29 10.36
CA ARG A 78 -20.23 10.01 11.26
C ARG A 78 -21.52 10.38 10.49
N PRO A 79 -22.71 10.34 11.11
CA PRO A 79 -23.92 10.81 10.45
C PRO A 79 -23.68 12.24 9.98
N SER A 80 -23.84 12.47 8.68
CA SER A 80 -23.73 13.80 8.10
C SER A 80 -24.87 14.64 8.64
N VAL A 81 -24.57 15.53 9.58
CA VAL A 81 -25.41 16.70 9.77
C VAL A 81 -25.35 17.50 8.48
N SER A 82 -26.48 17.52 7.76
CA SER A 82 -26.69 18.31 6.57
C SER A 82 -26.69 19.79 6.95
N ALA A 83 -25.51 20.39 7.04
CA ALA A 83 -25.37 21.84 6.97
C ALA A 83 -25.53 22.27 5.49
N PRO A 84 -26.21 23.39 5.19
CA PRO A 84 -26.41 23.82 3.82
C PRO A 84 -25.05 24.19 3.23
N VAL A 85 -24.58 23.40 2.28
CA VAL A 85 -23.40 23.74 1.47
C VAL A 85 -23.80 24.83 0.50
N ALA A 86 -23.55 26.08 0.89
CA ALA A 86 -23.45 27.17 -0.05
C ALA A 86 -22.41 26.79 -1.12
N ALA A 87 -22.83 26.89 -2.38
CA ALA A 87 -22.00 26.65 -3.54
C ALA A 87 -20.88 27.70 -3.62
N ALA A 88 -19.76 27.44 -2.97
CA ALA A 88 -18.52 28.18 -3.19
C ALA A 88 -17.54 27.25 -3.89
N GLY A 89 -17.27 27.54 -5.17
CA GLY A 89 -16.25 26.87 -5.97
C GLY A 89 -14.88 26.95 -5.29
N GLY A 90 -14.55 25.93 -4.50
CA GLY A 90 -13.32 25.87 -3.74
C GLY A 90 -12.11 25.64 -4.66
N LYS A 91 -11.29 26.67 -4.83
CA LYS A 91 -9.93 26.52 -5.38
C LYS A 91 -9.21 25.40 -4.61
N ARG A 92 -8.64 24.46 -5.37
CA ARG A 92 -7.95 23.27 -4.84
C ARG A 92 -7.02 23.65 -3.68
N ARG A 93 -7.23 23.04 -2.52
CA ARG A 93 -6.32 23.15 -1.36
C ARG A 93 -4.99 22.52 -1.71
N GLY A 94 -4.09 23.32 -2.24
CA GLY A 94 -2.68 22.99 -2.44
C GLY A 94 -1.86 24.23 -2.13
N ARG A 95 -0.89 24.10 -1.22
CA ARG A 95 0.09 25.15 -0.95
C ARG A 95 0.78 25.51 -2.27
N LYS A 96 0.56 26.74 -2.75
CA LYS A 96 1.28 27.28 -3.91
C LYS A 96 2.77 27.27 -3.54
N PRO A 97 3.67 26.65 -4.34
CA PRO A 97 5.09 26.67 -4.01
C PRO A 97 5.53 28.12 -3.89
N ALA A 98 6.21 28.45 -2.78
CA ALA A 98 6.94 29.69 -2.67
C ALA A 98 7.92 29.72 -3.85
N VAL A 99 7.79 30.76 -4.68
CA VAL A 99 8.81 31.13 -5.65
C VAL A 99 10.02 31.50 -4.82
N VAL A 100 10.92 30.53 -4.62
CA VAL A 100 12.23 30.80 -4.02
C VAL A 100 13.05 31.45 -5.12
N GLU A 101 13.52 32.67 -4.86
CA GLU A 101 14.42 33.46 -5.71
C GLU A 101 15.81 32.81 -5.80
N GLY A 102 15.84 31.63 -6.41
CA GLY A 102 17.00 30.77 -6.55
C GLY A 102 16.71 29.75 -7.64
N GLY A 103 16.54 30.24 -8.87
CA GLY A 103 16.55 29.44 -10.10
C GLY A 103 15.58 28.26 -10.11
N ALA A 104 14.27 28.53 -10.07
CA ALA A 104 13.26 27.50 -10.35
C ALA A 104 13.41 27.03 -11.80
N ARG A 105 14.26 26.03 -12.03
CA ARG A 105 14.38 25.37 -13.34
C ARG A 105 13.00 24.85 -13.72
N GLU A 106 12.60 25.02 -14.97
CA GLU A 106 11.39 24.38 -15.46
C GLU A 106 11.56 22.85 -15.48
N CYS A 107 10.45 22.13 -15.50
CA CYS A 107 10.47 20.68 -15.56
C CYS A 107 11.22 20.21 -16.81
N ALA A 108 12.04 19.17 -16.67
CA ALA A 108 12.79 18.58 -17.77
C ALA A 108 11.93 17.96 -18.89
N ILE A 109 10.61 17.83 -18.68
CA ILE A 109 9.72 17.20 -19.66
C ILE A 109 9.17 18.24 -20.61
N MET A 110 9.33 17.97 -21.91
CA MET A 110 8.85 18.82 -22.99
C MET A 110 7.37 19.15 -22.82
N GLY A 111 7.03 20.44 -22.90
CA GLY A 111 5.65 20.93 -22.83
C GLY A 111 5.01 20.92 -21.43
N CYS A 112 5.78 20.68 -20.36
CA CYS A 112 5.25 20.68 -19.00
C CYS A 112 5.10 22.11 -18.42
N GLY A 113 6.12 22.97 -18.58
CA GLY A 113 6.14 24.37 -18.12
C GLY A 113 6.00 24.59 -16.59
N LYS A 114 5.96 23.53 -15.78
CA LYS A 114 5.81 23.60 -14.32
C LYS A 114 7.18 23.78 -13.66
N PRO A 115 7.26 24.48 -12.50
CA PRO A 115 8.51 24.58 -11.77
C PRO A 115 8.98 23.20 -11.30
N SER A 116 10.26 22.91 -11.54
CA SER A 116 10.96 21.77 -10.96
C SER A 116 10.95 21.89 -9.44
N ARG A 117 10.74 20.76 -8.77
CA ARG A 117 10.83 20.67 -7.30
C ARG A 117 12.02 19.82 -6.87
N THR A 118 12.22 18.68 -7.53
CA THR A 118 13.21 17.67 -7.17
C THR A 118 13.74 16.97 -8.41
N LYS A 119 15.05 16.74 -8.47
CA LYS A 119 15.76 16.05 -9.58
C LYS A 119 15.52 16.62 -10.99
N GLY A 120 15.14 17.89 -11.13
CA GLY A 120 14.83 18.49 -12.43
C GLY A 120 13.38 18.29 -12.91
N TYR A 121 12.51 17.66 -12.10
CA TYR A 121 11.13 17.37 -12.47
C TYR A 121 10.11 18.08 -11.57
N CYS A 122 8.93 18.34 -12.12
CA CYS A 122 7.78 18.79 -11.34
C CYS A 122 7.28 17.66 -10.41
N ALA A 123 6.44 17.98 -9.42
CA ALA A 123 5.95 16.98 -8.45
C ALA A 123 5.26 15.77 -9.10
N ALA A 124 4.48 15.97 -10.18
CA ALA A 124 3.79 14.88 -10.86
C ALA A 124 4.77 13.96 -11.62
N HIS A 125 5.73 14.53 -12.32
CA HIS A 125 6.72 13.77 -13.07
C HIS A 125 7.76 13.10 -12.19
N TYR A 126 8.13 13.72 -11.07
CA TYR A 126 8.94 13.07 -10.05
C TYR A 126 8.27 11.83 -9.46
N GLN A 127 6.95 11.87 -9.20
CA GLN A 127 6.22 10.68 -8.74
C GLN A 127 6.24 9.56 -9.78
N LYS A 128 6.09 9.89 -11.06
CA LYS A 128 6.18 8.92 -12.16
C LYS A 128 7.58 8.31 -12.27
N LEU A 129 8.63 9.14 -12.19
CA LEU A 129 10.02 8.70 -12.18
C LEU A 129 10.27 7.72 -11.02
N ARG A 130 9.82 8.05 -9.80
CA ARG A 130 9.95 7.16 -8.62
C ARG A 130 9.24 5.81 -8.81
N MET A 131 8.08 5.79 -9.47
CA MET A 131 7.37 4.53 -9.76
C MET A 131 8.09 3.69 -10.84
N LEU A 132 8.68 4.35 -11.84
CA LEU A 132 9.46 3.69 -12.89
C LEU A 132 10.78 3.13 -12.34
N GLU A 133 11.47 3.87 -11.46
CA GLU A 133 12.64 3.41 -10.72
C GLU A 133 12.31 2.17 -9.87
N LYS A 134 11.23 2.21 -9.08
CA LYS A 134 10.81 1.08 -8.25
C LYS A 134 10.51 -0.19 -9.07
N THR A 135 10.04 -0.02 -10.30
CA THR A 135 9.69 -1.15 -11.19
C THR A 135 10.78 -1.49 -12.21
N ASN A 136 11.96 -0.88 -12.11
CA ASN A 136 13.07 -1.02 -13.07
C ASN A 136 12.65 -0.82 -14.54
N ARG A 137 11.64 0.01 -14.79
CA ARG A 137 11.12 0.33 -16.13
C ARG A 137 11.48 1.76 -16.55
N ARG A 138 12.51 2.35 -15.94
CA ARG A 138 12.96 3.72 -16.19
C ARG A 138 13.68 3.78 -17.55
N PRO A 139 13.19 4.59 -18.51
CA PRO A 139 13.92 4.79 -19.77
C PRO A 139 15.19 5.61 -19.56
N SER A 140 16.18 5.38 -20.41
CA SER A 140 17.47 6.09 -20.39
C SER A 140 17.33 7.61 -20.52
N ALA A 141 16.33 8.09 -21.27
CA ALA A 141 16.05 9.51 -21.46
C ALA A 141 15.65 10.23 -20.16
N TRP A 142 15.05 9.51 -19.20
CA TRP A 142 14.71 10.07 -17.89
C TRP A 142 15.95 9.98 -17.01
N SER A 143 16.80 11.00 -16.96
CA SER A 143 17.99 11.08 -16.09
C SER A 143 17.72 11.92 -14.82
N ASP A 144 18.52 11.71 -13.77
CA ASP A 144 18.47 12.55 -12.58
C ASP A 144 19.14 13.88 -12.93
N TYR A 145 18.46 15.00 -12.68
CA TYR A 145 18.91 16.35 -13.07
C TYR A 145 18.95 16.60 -14.59
N ALA A 146 18.01 16.03 -15.34
CA ALA A 146 17.83 16.34 -16.75
C ALA A 146 17.62 17.86 -16.99
N ASN A 147 18.08 18.32 -18.16
CA ASN A 147 17.93 19.71 -18.57
C ASN A 147 16.45 20.07 -18.75
N PRO A 148 16.08 21.34 -18.52
CA PRO A 148 14.73 21.81 -18.78
C PRO A 148 14.31 21.53 -20.23
N ASN A 149 13.07 21.06 -20.44
CA ASN A 149 12.51 20.73 -21.75
C ASN A 149 13.33 19.77 -22.64
N SER A 150 14.14 18.87 -22.08
CA SER A 150 14.95 17.93 -22.89
C SER A 150 14.39 16.50 -22.97
N VAL A 151 13.39 16.14 -22.17
CA VAL A 151 12.92 14.76 -21.99
C VAL A 151 11.49 14.58 -22.49
N GLU A 152 11.23 13.50 -23.23
CA GLU A 152 9.89 13.16 -23.69
C GLU A 152 9.02 12.56 -22.57
N ASP A 153 7.72 12.87 -22.55
CA ASP A 153 6.79 12.25 -21.60
C ASP A 153 6.36 10.85 -22.07
N ILE A 154 6.66 9.83 -21.27
CA ILE A 154 6.33 8.44 -21.61
C ILE A 154 4.84 8.17 -21.35
N LYS A 155 4.03 7.97 -22.38
CA LYS A 155 2.62 7.64 -22.19
C LYS A 155 2.42 6.17 -21.79
N LEU A 156 2.49 5.86 -20.49
CA LEU A 156 2.16 4.52 -19.99
C LEU A 156 0.64 4.28 -20.11
N PRO A 157 0.20 3.13 -20.68
CA PRO A 157 -1.19 2.73 -20.56
C PRO A 157 -1.49 2.49 -19.08
N ARG A 158 -2.60 3.03 -18.58
CA ARG A 158 -3.02 2.86 -17.18
C ARG A 158 -4.28 2.02 -17.10
N GLY A 159 -4.36 1.18 -16.06
CA GLY A 159 -5.56 0.39 -15.75
C GLY A 159 -5.87 -0.70 -16.78
N ARG A 160 -7.16 -0.95 -17.02
CA ARG A 160 -7.64 -2.02 -17.92
C ARG A 160 -7.06 -1.96 -19.33
N ALA A 161 -6.75 -0.77 -19.84
CA ALA A 161 -6.16 -0.60 -21.17
C ALA A 161 -4.73 -1.19 -21.26
N ALA A 162 -3.95 -1.12 -20.19
CA ALA A 162 -2.61 -1.71 -20.13
C ALA A 162 -2.68 -3.24 -20.12
N SER A 163 -3.57 -3.81 -19.30
CA SER A 163 -3.79 -5.25 -19.24
C SER A 163 -4.31 -5.79 -20.58
N LYS A 164 -5.20 -5.05 -21.26
CA LYS A 164 -5.70 -5.41 -22.59
C LYS A 164 -4.60 -5.38 -23.64
N ALA A 165 -3.78 -4.33 -23.67
CA ALA A 165 -2.65 -4.24 -24.59
C ALA A 165 -1.59 -5.35 -24.37
N LEU A 166 -1.32 -5.72 -23.11
CA LEU A 166 -0.43 -6.85 -22.80
C LEU A 166 -1.01 -8.20 -23.22
N ALA A 167 -2.32 -8.41 -23.03
CA ALA A 167 -3.01 -9.62 -23.49
C ALA A 167 -3.04 -9.73 -25.02
N GLU A 168 -3.31 -8.63 -25.72
CA GLU A 168 -3.26 -8.56 -27.19
C GLU A 168 -1.84 -8.77 -27.73
N ALA A 169 -0.81 -8.25 -27.04
CA ALA A 169 0.58 -8.49 -27.41
C ALA A 169 0.98 -9.96 -27.17
N ALA A 170 0.50 -10.60 -26.10
CA ALA A 170 0.74 -12.03 -25.86
C ALA A 170 0.08 -12.91 -26.93
N GLN A 171 -1.13 -12.57 -27.39
CA GLN A 171 -1.84 -13.31 -28.45
C GLN A 171 -1.20 -13.19 -29.83
N LYS A 172 -0.50 -12.08 -30.12
CA LYS A 172 0.19 -11.87 -31.40
C LYS A 172 1.55 -12.57 -31.50
N ASN A 173 2.11 -13.01 -30.38
CA ASN A 173 3.40 -13.70 -30.30
C ASN A 173 3.26 -15.21 -30.04
N ALA A 174 2.03 -15.74 -30.09
CA ALA A 174 1.69 -17.16 -29.98
C ALA A 174 1.20 -17.66 -31.34
#